data_AF-A0A381YD62-F1
#
_entry.id   AF-A0A381YD62-F1
#
_cell.length_a   1.000
_cell.length_b   1.000
_cell.length_c   1.000
_cell.angle_alpha   90.00
_cell.angle_beta   90.00
_cell.angle_gamma   90.00
#
_symmetry.space_group_name_H-M   'P 1'
#
loop_
_entity.id
_entity.type
_entity.pdbx_description
1 polymer ?
#
loop_
_entity_poly.entity_id
_entity_poly.type
_entity_poly.pdbx_seq_one_letter_code
_entity_poly.pdbx_strand_id
1 'polypeptide(L)'
;MKSEKLSFKFKFAFGIGQAGEGCFGQGLGFFLLFYYSQILGMSPGLAGSAIGIAVMIDAASDVFAGSISDHWQSKNGRRHPFMYASFVPLSLCFFLLFFPLVNSEWALFIWLAVFTNVARTMMSLYHVPHIALGAEITEDVADRTALVAYRQFFANIGGLF
;
A
#
# COMPACT_ATOMS: atom_id res chain seq x y z
N MET A 1 22.78 23.91 10.51
CA MET A 1 21.40 24.38 10.82
C MET A 1 20.95 23.67 12.09
N LYS A 2 20.44 24.37 13.11
CA LYS A 2 19.76 23.67 14.22
C LYS A 2 18.53 23.00 13.63
N SER A 3 18.50 21.67 13.60
CA SER A 3 17.30 20.93 13.23
C SER A 3 16.23 21.26 14.28
N GLU A 4 15.20 22.00 13.89
CA GLU A 4 14.05 22.20 14.76
C GLU A 4 13.37 20.85 14.96
N LYS A 5 13.14 20.50 16.22
CA LYS A 5 12.46 19.24 16.56
C LYS A 5 11.06 19.23 15.96
N LEU A 6 10.73 18.14 15.27
CA LEU A 6 9.41 17.92 14.71
C LEU A 6 8.35 17.85 15.81
N SER A 7 7.25 18.58 15.61
CA SER A 7 6.09 18.55 16.49
C SER A 7 5.47 17.15 16.56
N PHE A 8 4.98 16.78 17.75
CA PHE A 8 4.21 15.54 17.96
C PHE A 8 3.06 15.40 16.95
N LYS A 9 2.32 16.48 16.69
CA LYS A 9 1.18 16.47 15.75
C LYS A 9 1.60 16.03 14.35
N PHE A 10 2.77 16.47 13.91
CA PHE A 10 3.31 16.11 12.61
C PHE A 10 3.68 14.62 12.56
N LYS A 11 4.41 14.13 13.57
CA LYS A 11 4.80 12.71 13.66
C LYS A 11 3.58 11.79 13.68
N PHE A 12 2.55 12.18 14.43
CA PHE A 12 1.29 11.45 14.53
C PHE A 12 0.53 11.42 13.19
N ALA A 13 0.34 12.58 12.54
CA ALA A 13 -0.32 12.66 11.24
C ALA A 13 0.44 11.88 10.15
N PHE A 14 1.77 11.94 10.17
CA PHE A 14 2.60 11.18 9.25
C PHE A 14 2.49 9.67 9.48
N GLY A 15 2.42 9.25 10.74
CA GLY A 15 2.22 7.86 11.14
C GLY A 15 0.87 7.29 10.71
N ILE A 16 -0.23 8.05 10.86
CA ILE A 16 -1.58 7.62 10.45
C ILE A 16 -1.61 7.18 8.98
N GLY A 17 -0.84 7.84 8.10
CA GLY A 17 -0.73 7.44 6.71
C GLY A 17 -0.30 5.98 6.51
N GLN A 18 0.48 5.43 7.44
CA GLN A 18 0.92 4.03 7.39
C GLN A 18 -0.18 3.05 7.82
N ALA A 19 -1.24 3.48 8.52
CA ALA A 19 -2.31 2.57 8.95
C ALA A 19 -3.04 1.92 7.77
N GLY A 20 -3.19 2.64 6.66
CA GLY A 20 -3.73 2.09 5.42
C GLY A 20 -2.88 0.93 4.90
N GLU A 21 -1.55 1.06 4.93
CA GLU A 21 -0.66 -0.02 4.50
C GLU A 21 -0.82 -1.29 5.33
N GLY A 22 -0.92 -1.16 6.65
CA GLY A 22 -1.15 -2.30 7.54
C GLY A 22 -2.44 -3.06 7.21
N CYS A 23 -3.56 -2.34 7.06
CA CYS A 23 -4.87 -2.93 6.75
C CYS A 23 -4.85 -3.63 5.38
N PHE A 24 -4.27 -2.98 4.37
CA PHE A 24 -4.14 -3.57 3.04
C PHE A 24 -3.21 -4.78 3.02
N GLY A 25 -2.07 -4.71 3.71
CA GLY A 25 -1.10 -5.81 3.79
C GLY A 25 -1.71 -7.07 4.38
N GLN A 26 -2.47 -6.94 5.47
CA GLN A 26 -3.11 -8.07 6.13
C GLN A 26 -4.33 -8.59 5.35
N GLY A 27 -5.17 -7.68 4.84
CA GLY A 27 -6.32 -8.01 4.01
C GLY A 27 -5.94 -8.75 2.73
N LEU A 28 -4.96 -8.23 1.98
CA LEU A 28 -4.50 -8.84 0.72
C LEU A 28 -3.60 -10.07 0.95
N GLY A 29 -2.78 -10.05 2.00
CA GLY A 29 -1.76 -11.08 2.24
C GLY A 29 -2.32 -12.36 2.86
N PHE A 30 -3.25 -12.24 3.80
CA PHE A 30 -3.76 -13.40 4.54
C PHE A 30 -5.23 -13.69 4.23
N PHE A 31 -6.09 -12.67 4.31
CA PHE A 31 -7.54 -12.89 4.24
C PHE A 31 -8.04 -13.14 2.81
N LEU A 32 -7.43 -12.53 1.80
CA LEU A 32 -7.89 -12.62 0.41
C LEU A 32 -7.88 -14.06 -0.13
N LEU A 33 -6.84 -14.84 0.17
CA LEU A 33 -6.75 -16.25 -0.23
C LEU A 33 -7.87 -17.07 0.42
N PHE A 34 -8.12 -16.85 1.72
CA PHE A 34 -9.19 -17.50 2.44
C PHE A 34 -10.56 -17.14 1.85
N TYR A 35 -10.82 -15.85 1.59
CA TYR A 35 -12.08 -15.37 1.04
C TYR A 35 -12.39 -15.99 -0.34
N TYR A 36 -11.43 -15.98 -1.26
CA TYR A 36 -11.64 -16.53 -2.59
C TYR A 36 -11.77 -18.06 -2.59
N SER A 37 -11.03 -18.75 -1.72
CA SER A 37 -11.06 -20.22 -1.69
C SER A 37 -12.24 -20.79 -0.89
N GLN A 38 -12.46 -20.29 0.34
CA GLN A 38 -13.41 -20.87 1.28
C GLN A 38 -14.81 -20.26 1.18
N ILE A 39 -14.92 -18.98 0.79
CA ILE A 39 -16.22 -18.29 0.72
C ILE A 39 -16.74 -18.29 -0.72
N LEU A 40 -15.90 -17.94 -1.70
CA LEU A 40 -16.30 -17.92 -3.11
C LEU A 40 -16.14 -19.26 -3.83
N GLY A 41 -15.51 -20.25 -3.19
CA GLY A 41 -15.38 -21.61 -3.71
C GLY A 41 -14.39 -21.78 -4.86
N MET A 42 -13.48 -20.81 -5.08
CA MET A 42 -12.45 -20.93 -6.11
C MET A 42 -11.36 -21.92 -5.69
N SER A 43 -10.79 -22.66 -6.64
CA SER A 43 -9.65 -23.53 -6.36
C SER A 43 -8.51 -22.77 -5.66
N PRO A 44 -7.99 -23.26 -4.51
CA PRO A 44 -6.87 -22.62 -3.81
C PRO A 44 -5.62 -22.44 -4.67
N GLY A 45 -5.37 -23.34 -5.63
CA GLY A 45 -4.26 -23.22 -6.57
C GLY A 45 -4.41 -22.04 -7.53
N LEU A 46 -5.64 -21.78 -7.99
CA LEU A 46 -5.93 -20.60 -8.82
C LEU A 46 -5.83 -19.31 -8.01
N ALA A 47 -6.40 -19.29 -6.81
CA ALA A 47 -6.30 -18.12 -5.92
C ALA A 47 -4.85 -17.80 -5.55
N GLY A 48 -4.09 -18.82 -5.16
CA GLY A 48 -2.67 -18.69 -4.83
C GLY A 48 -1.81 -18.24 -6.01
N SER A 49 -2.08 -18.75 -7.22
CA SER A 49 -1.34 -18.32 -8.42
C SER A 49 -1.66 -16.88 -8.82
N ALA A 50 -2.92 -16.43 -8.74
CA ALA A 50 -3.28 -15.04 -8.99
C ALA A 50 -2.58 -14.08 -8.01
N ILE A 51 -2.60 -14.41 -6.71
CA ILE A 51 -1.92 -13.62 -5.67
C ILE A 51 -0.40 -13.66 -5.87
N GLY A 52 0.16 -14.83 -6.21
CA GLY A 52 1.60 -14.98 -6.47
C GLY A 52 2.08 -14.17 -7.67
N ILE A 53 1.32 -14.14 -8.76
CA ILE A 53 1.59 -13.26 -9.90
C ILE A 53 1.60 -11.79 -9.45
N ALA A 54 0.62 -11.40 -8.61
CA ALA A 54 0.55 -10.04 -8.10
C ALA A 54 1.76 -9.67 -7.25
N VAL A 55 2.28 -10.58 -6.41
CA VAL A 55 3.52 -10.39 -5.64
C VAL A 55 4.73 -10.16 -6.56
N MET A 56 4.83 -10.90 -7.66
CA MET A 56 5.94 -10.74 -8.61
C MET A 56 5.91 -9.38 -9.31
N ILE A 57 4.73 -8.91 -9.69
CA ILE A 57 4.54 -7.60 -10.33
C ILE A 57 4.72 -6.45 -9.33
N ASP A 58 4.41 -6.67 -8.06
CA ASP A 58 4.62 -5.72 -6.96
C ASP A 58 6.08 -5.30 -6.85
N ALA A 59 7.00 -6.26 -6.90
CA ALA A 59 8.45 -5.99 -6.84
C ALA A 59 8.91 -5.06 -7.98
N ALA A 60 8.35 -5.21 -9.18
CA ALA A 60 8.62 -4.28 -10.28
C ALA A 60 7.95 -2.92 -10.03
N SER A 61 6.70 -2.92 -9.56
CA SER A 61 5.92 -1.72 -9.25
C SER A 61 6.61 -0.82 -8.24
N ASP A 62 7.26 -1.40 -7.22
CA ASP A 62 8.03 -0.66 -6.20
C ASP A 62 9.23 0.07 -6.81
N VAL A 63 9.99 -0.59 -7.70
CA VAL A 63 11.12 0.03 -8.40
C VAL A 63 10.66 1.16 -9.30
N PHE A 64 9.56 0.96 -10.04
CA PHE A 64 8.97 2.01 -10.88
C PHE A 64 8.45 3.18 -10.04
N ALA A 65 7.74 2.92 -8.94
CA ALA A 65 7.23 3.95 -8.05
C ALA A 65 8.35 4.79 -7.46
N GLY A 66 9.44 4.16 -7.01
CA GLY A 66 10.63 4.85 -6.53
C GLY A 66 11.22 5.76 -7.60
N SER A 67 11.57 5.19 -8.75
CA SER A 67 12.19 5.93 -9.87
C SER A 67 11.33 7.11 -10.34
N ILE A 68 10.04 6.88 -10.59
CA ILE A 68 9.14 7.95 -11.05
C ILE A 68 9.01 9.04 -9.98
N SER A 69 8.81 8.65 -8.72
CA SER A 69 8.64 9.62 -7.64
C SER A 69 9.89 10.46 -7.38
N ASP A 70 11.08 9.92 -7.62
CA ASP A 70 12.35 10.63 -7.39
C ASP A 70 12.69 11.66 -8.48
N HIS A 71 12.23 11.45 -9.71
CA HIS A 71 12.47 12.35 -10.84
C HIS A 71 11.33 13.36 -11.09
N TRP A 72 10.19 13.20 -10.41
CA TRP A 72 9.02 14.04 -10.66
C TRP A 72 9.17 15.46 -10.12
N GLN A 73 8.79 16.45 -10.92
CA GLN A 73 8.75 17.85 -10.51
C GLN A 73 7.31 18.36 -10.58
N SER A 74 6.74 18.70 -9.43
CA SER A 74 5.38 19.24 -9.35
C SER A 74 5.30 20.42 -8.37
N LYS A 75 4.31 21.30 -8.60
CA LYS A 75 4.02 22.43 -7.70
C LYS A 75 3.62 21.99 -6.29
N ASN A 76 3.04 20.79 -6.15
CA ASN A 76 2.59 20.23 -4.86
C ASN A 76 3.68 19.41 -4.17
N GLY A 77 4.93 19.53 -4.62
CA GLY A 77 6.05 18.71 -4.18
C GLY A 77 6.25 17.48 -5.07
N ARG A 78 7.39 16.83 -4.87
CA ARG A 78 7.86 15.72 -5.69
C ARG A 78 7.05 14.43 -5.50
N ARG A 79 6.71 14.10 -4.25
CA ARG A 79 6.11 12.79 -3.87
C ARG A 79 4.60 12.80 -3.62
N HIS A 80 4.07 13.93 -3.18
CA HIS A 80 2.65 14.07 -2.84
C HIS A 80 1.66 13.76 -3.98
N PRO A 81 1.91 14.13 -5.25
CA PRO A 81 0.99 13.83 -6.34
C PRO A 81 0.67 12.34 -6.47
N PHE A 82 1.68 11.47 -6.33
CA PHE A 82 1.51 10.01 -6.41
C PHE A 82 0.71 9.47 -5.23
N MET A 83 1.00 9.96 -4.02
CA MET A 83 0.28 9.56 -2.81
C MET A 83 -1.21 9.94 -2.85
N TYR A 84 -1.55 11.08 -3.46
CA TYR A 84 -2.95 11.49 -3.61
C TYR A 84 -3.63 10.76 -4.77
N ALA A 85 -2.93 10.56 -5.88
CA ALA A 85 -3.47 9.89 -7.05
C ALA A 85 -3.76 8.41 -6.80
N SER A 86 -2.97 7.74 -5.95
CA SER A 86 -3.16 6.32 -5.65
C SER A 86 -4.35 6.03 -4.75
N PHE A 87 -4.79 6.98 -3.92
CA PHE A 87 -5.82 6.74 -2.90
C PHE A 87 -7.15 6.27 -3.49
N VAL A 88 -7.67 6.96 -4.50
CA VAL A 88 -8.99 6.64 -5.08
C VAL A 88 -8.98 5.30 -5.82
N PRO A 89 -8.04 5.03 -6.75
CA PRO A 89 -7.94 3.74 -7.42
C PRO A 89 -7.69 2.57 -6.44
N LEU A 90 -6.84 2.77 -5.43
CA LEU A 90 -6.53 1.78 -4.42
C LEU A 90 -7.79 1.38 -3.63
N SER A 91 -8.54 2.37 -3.13
CA SER A 91 -9.76 2.14 -2.34
C SER A 91 -10.83 1.44 -3.18
N LEU A 92 -10.99 1.83 -4.45
CA LEU A 92 -11.94 1.21 -5.36
C LEU A 92 -11.56 -0.25 -5.66
N CYS A 93 -10.30 -0.54 -5.96
CA CYS A 93 -9.85 -1.90 -6.24
C CYS A 93 -9.99 -2.80 -5.00
N PHE A 94 -9.68 -2.28 -3.82
CA PHE A 94 -9.86 -3.00 -2.56
C PHE A 94 -11.33 -3.39 -2.34
N PHE A 95 -12.25 -2.44 -2.56
CA PHE A 95 -13.67 -2.74 -2.48
C PHE A 95 -14.10 -3.82 -3.49
N LEU A 96 -13.65 -3.71 -4.74
CA LEU A 96 -13.98 -4.68 -5.79
C LEU A 96 -13.40 -6.07 -5.54
N LEU A 97 -12.29 -6.19 -4.81
CA LEU A 97 -11.74 -7.49 -4.41
C LEU A 97 -12.67 -8.28 -3.48
N PHE A 98 -13.39 -7.58 -2.59
CA PHE A 98 -14.34 -8.18 -1.65
C PHE A 98 -15.80 -8.11 -2.11
N PHE A 99 -16.07 -7.47 -3.25
CA PHE A 99 -17.38 -7.42 -3.87
C PHE A 99 -17.28 -7.80 -5.36
N PRO A 100 -16.94 -9.06 -5.68
CA PRO A 100 -16.81 -9.50 -7.05
C PRO A 100 -18.17 -9.48 -7.77
N LEU A 101 -18.20 -8.92 -8.97
CA LEU A 101 -19.41 -8.86 -9.81
C LEU A 101 -19.52 -10.06 -10.79
N VAL A 102 -18.77 -11.12 -10.51
CA VAL A 102 -18.64 -12.31 -11.37
C VAL A 102 -18.74 -13.58 -10.54
N ASN A 103 -19.28 -14.65 -11.12
CA ASN A 103 -19.58 -15.90 -10.39
C ASN A 103 -18.87 -17.13 -10.96
N SER A 104 -18.31 -17.05 -12.17
CA SER A 104 -17.57 -18.17 -12.78
C SER A 104 -16.16 -18.24 -12.18
N GLU A 105 -15.64 -19.45 -11.96
CA GLU A 105 -14.31 -19.67 -11.38
C GLU A 105 -13.20 -18.96 -12.18
N TRP A 106 -13.22 -19.08 -13.51
CA TRP A 106 -12.27 -18.40 -14.38
C TRP A 106 -12.44 -16.88 -14.36
N ALA A 107 -13.68 -16.39 -14.24
CA ALA A 107 -13.93 -14.96 -14.13
C ALA A 107 -13.44 -14.41 -12.79
N LEU A 108 -13.63 -15.16 -11.69
CA LEU A 108 -13.09 -14.84 -10.36
C LEU A 108 -11.56 -14.84 -10.36
N PHE A 109 -10.92 -15.78 -11.06
CA PHE A 109 -9.47 -15.81 -11.20
C PHE A 109 -8.95 -14.54 -11.90
N ILE A 110 -9.54 -14.17 -13.04
CA ILE A 110 -9.16 -12.96 -13.78
C ILE A 110 -9.44 -11.72 -12.93
N TRP A 111 -10.60 -11.66 -12.27
CA TRP A 111 -10.97 -10.58 -11.38
C TRP A 111 -9.96 -10.41 -10.24
N LEU A 112 -9.64 -11.49 -9.53
CA LEU A 112 -8.65 -11.50 -8.47
C LEU A 112 -7.28 -11.04 -8.99
N ALA A 113 -6.81 -11.60 -10.10
CA ALA A 113 -5.52 -11.26 -10.68
C ALA A 113 -5.45 -9.77 -11.04
N VAL A 114 -6.45 -9.23 -11.74
CA VAL A 114 -6.46 -7.83 -12.18
C VAL A 114 -6.55 -6.88 -10.99
N PHE A 115 -7.54 -7.03 -10.12
CA PHE A 115 -7.74 -6.07 -9.03
C PHE A 115 -6.66 -6.17 -7.95
N THR A 116 -6.08 -7.34 -7.71
CA THR A 116 -4.95 -7.47 -6.77
C THR A 116 -3.71 -6.79 -7.33
N ASN A 117 -3.43 -6.95 -8.63
CA ASN A 117 -2.31 -6.26 -9.27
C ASN A 117 -2.48 -4.74 -9.23
N VAL A 118 -3.66 -4.23 -9.62
CA VAL A 118 -3.91 -2.79 -9.58
C VAL A 118 -3.84 -2.26 -8.15
N ALA A 119 -4.45 -2.94 -7.18
CA ALA A 119 -4.38 -2.54 -5.78
C ALA A 119 -2.93 -2.49 -5.29
N ARG A 120 -2.12 -3.52 -5.58
CA ARG A 120 -0.69 -3.55 -5.21
C ARG A 120 0.11 -2.43 -5.87
N THR A 121 0.00 -2.23 -7.18
CA THR A 121 0.72 -1.14 -7.86
C THR A 121 0.33 0.24 -7.33
N MET A 122 -0.96 0.48 -7.05
CA MET A 122 -1.39 1.73 -6.42
C MET A 122 -0.86 1.86 -5.00
N MET A 123 -0.79 0.75 -4.26
CA MET A 123 -0.17 0.70 -2.94
C MET A 123 1.32 1.04 -3.00
N SER A 124 2.09 0.51 -3.95
CA SER A 124 3.49 0.88 -4.18
C SER A 124 3.66 2.37 -4.45
N LEU A 125 2.78 2.95 -5.30
CA LEU A 125 2.77 4.38 -5.61
C LEU A 125 2.43 5.27 -4.39
N TYR A 126 1.80 4.72 -3.35
CA TYR A 126 1.64 5.40 -2.07
C TYR A 126 2.83 5.16 -1.13
N HIS A 127 3.16 3.89 -0.93
CA HIS A 127 4.03 3.43 0.13
C HIS A 127 5.49 3.83 -0.12
N VAL A 128 6.01 3.59 -1.32
CA VAL A 128 7.41 3.89 -1.64
C VAL A 128 7.70 5.39 -1.48
N PRO A 129 6.90 6.30 -2.04
CA PRO A 129 7.10 7.73 -1.82
C PRO A 129 6.89 8.15 -0.36
N HIS A 130 5.95 7.54 0.37
CA HIS A 130 5.74 7.80 1.80
C HIS A 130 6.97 7.42 2.63
N ILE A 131 7.59 6.25 2.36
CA ILE A 131 8.82 5.85 3.05
C ILE A 131 9.93 6.85 2.80
N ALA A 132 10.15 7.16 1.53
CA ALA A 132 11.24 8.00 1.12
C ALA A 132 11.04 9.43 1.69
N LEU A 133 9.80 9.94 1.71
CA LEU A 133 9.48 11.25 2.30
C LEU A 133 9.84 11.29 3.79
N GLY A 134 9.60 10.19 4.52
CA GLY A 134 10.02 10.02 5.92
C GLY A 134 11.51 10.26 6.16
N ALA A 135 12.36 9.86 5.21
CA ALA A 135 13.81 10.07 5.30
C ALA A 135 14.25 11.51 4.95
N GLU A 136 13.44 12.25 4.18
CA GLU A 136 13.75 13.61 3.72
C GLU A 136 13.23 14.71 4.65
N ILE A 137 12.28 14.40 5.55
CA ILE A 137 11.66 15.40 6.44
C ILE A 137 12.66 16.00 7.44
N THR A 138 13.64 15.24 7.93
CA THR A 138 14.57 15.71 8.97
C THR A 138 15.95 15.07 8.87
N GLU A 139 16.97 15.83 9.24
CA GLU A 139 18.36 15.38 9.42
C GLU A 139 18.65 14.91 10.85
N ASP A 140 17.78 15.21 11.83
CA ASP A 140 17.94 14.73 13.21
C ASP A 140 17.60 13.25 13.31
N VAL A 141 18.57 12.46 13.77
CA VAL A 141 18.46 11.02 13.97
C VAL A 141 17.32 10.67 14.92
N ALA A 142 17.14 11.41 16.02
CA ALA A 142 16.11 11.14 17.01
C ALA A 142 14.70 11.34 16.43
N ASP A 143 14.51 12.38 15.62
CA ASP A 143 13.23 12.63 14.96
C ASP A 143 12.96 11.65 13.83
N ARG A 144 13.99 11.24 13.08
CA ARG A 144 13.88 10.20 12.06
C ARG A 144 13.49 8.86 12.67
N THR A 145 14.15 8.45 13.75
CA THR A 145 13.79 7.24 14.51
C THR A 145 12.36 7.34 15.05
N ALA A 146 11.95 8.50 15.56
CA ALA A 146 10.58 8.70 16.01
C ALA A 146 9.57 8.53 14.85
N LEU A 147 9.81 9.13 13.68
CA LEU A 147 8.92 8.98 12.52
C LEU A 147 8.75 7.52 12.10
N VAL A 148 9.84 6.75 12.08
CA VAL A 148 9.79 5.29 11.81
C VAL A 148 8.98 4.57 12.87
N ALA A 149 9.17 4.88 14.15
CA ALA A 149 8.41 4.28 15.24
C ALA A 149 6.90 4.57 15.14
N TYR A 150 6.51 5.82 14.87
CA TYR A 150 5.09 6.16 14.66
C TYR A 150 4.51 5.41 13.46
N ARG A 151 5.23 5.35 12.33
CA ARG A 151 4.78 4.58 11.16
C ARG A 151 4.57 3.13 11.50
N GLN A 152 5.55 2.47 12.12
CA GLN A 152 5.44 1.06 12.46
C GLN A 152 4.30 0.80 13.45
N PHE A 153 4.12 1.67 14.44
CA PHE A 153 3.00 1.57 15.37
C PHE A 153 1.65 1.60 14.64
N PHE A 154 1.44 2.58 13.75
CA PHE A 154 0.21 2.70 12.98
C PHE A 154 0.03 1.60 11.94
N ALA A 155 1.10 1.10 11.31
CA ALA A 155 1.07 -0.07 10.44
C ALA A 155 0.50 -1.29 11.19
N ASN A 156 1.03 -1.56 12.39
CA ASN A 156 0.56 -2.69 13.19
C ASN A 156 -0.89 -2.51 13.62
N ILE A 157 -1.29 -1.31 14.09
CA ILE A 157 -2.69 -1.03 14.42
C ILE A 157 -3.60 -1.24 13.21
N GLY A 158 -3.20 -0.73 12.04
CA GLY A 158 -3.94 -0.91 10.80
C GLY A 158 -4.09 -2.38 10.43
N GLY A 159 -3.07 -3.19 10.67
CA GLY A 159 -3.09 -4.63 10.38
C GLY A 159 -3.83 -5.50 11.41
N LEU A 160 -4.28 -4.95 12.54
CA LEU A 160 -5.10 -5.69 13.50
C LEU A 160 -6.57 -5.80 13.07
N PHE A 161 -7.01 -4.97 12.12
CA PHE A 161 -8.39 -4.89 11.61
C PHE A 161 -8.44 -5.31 10.14
#